data_AF-G2N9Y4-F1
#
_entry.id   AF-G2N9Y4-F1
#
_cell.length_a   1.000
_cell.length_b   1.000
_cell.length_c   1.000
_cell.angle_alpha   90.00
_cell.angle_beta   90.00
_cell.angle_gamma   90.00
#
_symmetry.space_group_name_H-M   'P 1'
#
loop_
_entity.id
_entity.type
_entity.pdbx_description
1 polymer ?
#
loop_
_entity_poly.entity_id
_entity_poly.type
_entity_poly.pdbx_seq_one_letter_code
_entity_poly.pdbx_strand_id
1 'polypeptide(L)'
;MTNGFSEPFLLEAERHSVWGAAQLEALMEFLPEAPWSADLPTCSYRQGEVQLRVGVLGTYDMEAGSWLWGWANPGLGGSEVVALSAAVARYGQTHGIPELTAEEMDLSGFDDPRRAAEMLAFAGMGVANTPGYIGQPAGPGTQVYFLPDDPKVPSAQLDPVALPRVLMTGASLIGYAPRQAVMGYFERHGVPQRVEGDRLIADLPTGNAAVVSFDRIGRIGDIQLTVSG
;
A
#
# COMPACT_ATOMS: atom_id res chain seq x y z
N MET A 1 7.59 -16.66 -20.90
CA MET A 1 6.49 -16.51 -19.92
C MET A 1 6.74 -15.17 -19.28
N THR A 2 5.83 -14.21 -19.42
CA THR A 2 5.95 -12.93 -18.73
C THR A 2 5.87 -13.20 -17.23
N ASN A 3 6.91 -12.86 -16.46
CA ASN A 3 6.81 -12.88 -15.00
C ASN A 3 5.80 -11.79 -14.64
N GLY A 4 4.72 -12.20 -13.97
CA GLY A 4 3.69 -11.30 -13.48
C GLY A 4 3.24 -11.77 -12.11
N PHE A 5 2.69 -10.85 -11.33
CA PHE A 5 2.13 -11.21 -10.04
C PHE A 5 0.92 -12.12 -10.19
N SER A 6 0.73 -12.99 -9.21
CA SER A 6 -0.43 -13.85 -9.09
C SER A 6 -1.73 -13.04 -8.91
N GLU A 7 -2.84 -13.60 -9.37
CA GLU A 7 -4.17 -13.00 -9.15
C GLU A 7 -4.47 -12.70 -7.67
N PRO A 8 -4.20 -13.61 -6.70
CA PRO A 8 -4.36 -13.31 -5.28
C PRO A 8 -3.60 -12.06 -4.82
N PHE A 9 -2.35 -11.90 -5.27
CA PHE A 9 -1.57 -10.72 -4.94
C PHE A 9 -2.14 -9.45 -5.56
N LEU A 10 -2.54 -9.51 -6.84
CA LEU A 10 -3.13 -8.35 -7.53
C LEU A 10 -4.44 -7.91 -6.87
N LEU A 11 -5.29 -8.85 -6.46
CA LEU A 11 -6.51 -8.56 -5.72
C LEU A 11 -6.24 -7.91 -4.36
N GLU A 12 -5.24 -8.41 -3.62
CA GLU A 12 -4.85 -7.85 -2.33
C GLU A 12 -4.27 -6.44 -2.49
N ALA A 13 -3.35 -6.23 -3.42
CA ALA A 13 -2.77 -4.92 -3.68
C ALA A 13 -3.86 -3.92 -4.12
N GLU A 14 -4.79 -4.35 -4.98
CA GLU A 14 -5.90 -3.53 -5.47
C GLU A 14 -6.84 -3.10 -4.35
N ARG A 15 -7.13 -3.97 -3.37
CA ARG A 15 -7.92 -3.64 -2.18
C ARG A 15 -7.36 -2.43 -1.43
N HIS A 16 -6.07 -2.15 -1.58
CA HIS A 16 -5.41 -1.03 -0.94
C HIS A 16 -5.17 0.17 -1.86
N SER A 17 -5.40 0.06 -3.17
CA SER A 17 -4.92 1.03 -4.16
C SER A 17 -5.42 2.46 -3.91
N VAL A 18 -6.71 2.63 -3.60
CA VAL A 18 -7.30 3.96 -3.40
C VAL A 18 -6.87 4.62 -2.10
N TRP A 19 -7.00 3.94 -0.95
CA TRP A 19 -6.60 4.55 0.32
C TRP A 19 -5.07 4.66 0.42
N GLY A 20 -4.35 3.69 -0.13
CA GLY A 20 -2.89 3.66 -0.12
C GLY A 20 -2.29 4.82 -0.92
N ALA A 21 -2.84 5.13 -2.09
CA ALA A 21 -2.42 6.30 -2.87
C ALA A 21 -2.61 7.61 -2.07
N ALA A 22 -3.80 7.82 -1.50
CA ALA A 22 -4.07 9.01 -0.68
C ALA A 22 -3.17 9.08 0.57
N GLN A 23 -2.90 7.93 1.19
CA GLN A 23 -2.02 7.85 2.36
C GLN A 23 -0.55 8.13 2.02
N LEU A 24 -0.06 7.69 0.86
CA LEU A 24 1.29 7.99 0.40
C LEU A 24 1.45 9.48 0.05
N GLU A 25 0.44 10.12 -0.55
CA GLU A 25 0.43 11.58 -0.75
C GLU A 25 0.59 12.31 0.60
N ALA A 26 -0.21 11.95 1.61
CA ALA A 26 -0.12 12.54 2.95
C ALA A 26 1.24 12.30 3.63
N LEU A 27 1.81 11.10 3.47
CA LEU A 27 3.14 10.78 3.99
C LEU A 27 4.24 11.60 3.30
N MET A 28 4.17 11.75 1.98
CA MET A 28 5.14 12.54 1.20
C MET A 28 5.09 14.02 1.56
N GLU A 29 3.90 14.59 1.79
CA GLU A 29 3.76 15.98 2.25
C GLU A 29 4.31 16.17 3.68
N PHE A 30 4.23 15.14 4.52
CA PHE A 30 4.70 15.16 5.90
C PHE A 30 6.23 15.04 6.02
N LEU A 31 6.87 14.27 5.14
CA LEU A 31 8.32 14.05 5.19
C LEU A 31 9.09 15.20 4.50
N PRO A 32 10.10 15.80 5.15
CA PRO A 32 10.89 16.83 4.52
C PRO A 32 11.86 16.27 3.48
N GLU A 33 12.14 17.05 2.44
CA GLU A 33 13.29 16.79 1.55
C GLU A 33 14.59 17.08 2.30
N ALA A 34 15.13 16.07 2.98
CA ALA A 34 16.31 16.19 3.82
C ALA A 34 17.09 14.86 3.87
N PRO A 35 18.38 14.89 4.28
CA PRO A 35 19.13 13.67 4.55
C PRO A 35 18.42 12.79 5.58
N TRP A 36 18.54 11.48 5.40
CA TRP A 36 17.94 10.49 6.27
C TRP A 36 19.00 9.65 6.99
N SER A 37 18.60 9.03 8.10
CA SER A 37 19.37 8.00 8.81
C SER A 37 18.42 7.05 9.52
N ALA A 38 18.87 5.82 9.78
CA ALA A 38 18.11 4.86 10.57
C ALA A 38 19.01 4.12 11.56
N ASP A 39 18.49 3.89 12.76
CA ASP A 39 19.05 3.01 13.78
C ASP A 39 18.10 1.81 13.94
N LEU A 40 18.41 0.74 13.20
CA LEU A 40 17.53 -0.44 13.10
C LEU A 40 17.34 -1.17 14.45
N PRO A 41 18.37 -1.36 15.29
CA PRO A 41 18.20 -1.91 16.64
C PRO A 41 17.15 -1.21 17.50
N THR A 42 16.96 0.10 17.34
CA THR A 42 15.96 0.89 18.09
C THR A 42 14.72 1.24 17.27
N CYS A 43 14.60 0.70 16.06
CA CYS A 43 13.52 1.00 15.11
C CYS A 43 13.37 2.50 14.82
N SER A 44 14.45 3.29 14.93
CA SER A 44 14.39 4.75 14.79
C SER A 44 14.77 5.17 13.37
N TYR A 45 13.92 5.97 12.74
CA TYR A 45 14.17 6.65 11.48
C TYR A 45 14.19 8.16 11.70
N ARG A 46 15.11 8.85 11.03
CA ARG A 46 15.19 10.31 11.01
C ARG A 46 15.33 10.81 9.59
N GLN A 47 14.57 11.84 9.23
CA GLN A 47 14.71 12.57 7.97
C GLN A 47 14.54 14.07 8.26
N GLY A 48 15.65 14.81 8.20
CA GLY A 48 15.71 16.18 8.71
C GLY A 48 15.28 16.25 10.19
N GLU A 49 14.27 17.08 10.46
CA GLU A 49 13.71 17.29 11.81
C GLU A 49 12.69 16.20 12.22
N VAL A 50 12.21 15.40 11.27
CA VAL A 50 11.22 14.35 11.52
C VAL A 50 11.92 13.11 12.06
N GLN A 51 11.43 12.61 13.21
CA GLN A 51 11.85 11.35 13.80
C GLN A 51 10.63 10.46 14.05
N LEU A 52 10.71 9.24 13.51
CA LEU A 52 9.65 8.23 13.53
C LEU A 52 10.19 6.90 14.00
N ARG A 53 9.31 6.10 14.61
CA ARG A 53 9.51 4.66 14.67
C ARG A 53 9.14 3.99 13.33
N VAL A 54 9.96 3.05 12.87
CA VAL A 54 9.76 2.30 11.62
C VAL A 54 10.12 0.82 11.76
N GLY A 55 9.55 -0.03 10.89
CA GLY A 55 10.06 -1.35 10.59
C GLY A 55 10.69 -1.42 9.19
N VAL A 56 11.56 -2.40 8.95
CA VAL A 56 12.09 -2.73 7.62
C VAL A 56 11.11 -3.65 6.92
N LEU A 57 10.60 -3.19 5.78
CA LEU A 57 9.73 -3.95 4.89
C LEU A 57 10.53 -4.96 4.07
N GLY A 58 11.58 -4.47 3.42
CA GLY A 58 12.39 -5.22 2.48
C GLY A 58 13.41 -4.32 1.78
N THR A 59 14.22 -4.95 0.93
CA THR A 59 15.24 -4.30 0.12
C THR A 59 15.11 -4.74 -1.32
N TYR A 60 15.30 -3.81 -2.25
CA TYR A 60 15.36 -4.06 -3.68
C TYR A 60 16.80 -3.87 -4.17
N ASP A 61 17.35 -4.92 -4.76
CA ASP A 61 18.62 -4.88 -5.49
C ASP A 61 18.34 -4.46 -6.94
N MET A 62 18.83 -3.28 -7.32
CA MET A 62 18.61 -2.69 -8.64
C MET A 62 19.45 -3.34 -9.74
N GLU A 63 20.56 -3.99 -9.39
CA GLU A 63 21.44 -4.67 -10.35
C GLU A 63 20.95 -6.09 -10.61
N ALA A 64 20.66 -6.84 -9.55
CA ALA A 64 20.10 -8.18 -9.65
C ALA A 64 18.63 -8.17 -10.08
N GLY A 65 17.91 -7.06 -9.83
CA GLY A 65 16.48 -6.98 -10.05
C GLY A 65 15.73 -7.92 -9.11
N SER A 66 16.12 -8.00 -7.84
CA SER A 66 15.49 -8.89 -6.86
C SER A 66 15.00 -8.15 -5.62
N TRP A 67 13.92 -8.66 -5.03
CA TRP A 67 13.34 -8.16 -3.79
C TRP A 67 13.57 -9.16 -2.68
N LEU A 68 14.17 -8.72 -1.57
CA LEU A 68 14.33 -9.49 -0.35
C LEU A 68 13.44 -8.88 0.74
N TRP A 69 12.54 -9.67 1.33
CA TRP A 69 11.74 -9.19 2.45
C TRP A 69 12.57 -9.00 3.72
N GLY A 70 12.18 -8.02 4.55
CA GLY A 70 12.86 -7.73 5.82
C GLY A 70 12.87 -8.93 6.76
N TRP A 71 11.75 -9.66 6.87
CA TRP A 71 11.64 -10.87 7.69
C TRP A 71 12.56 -12.01 7.24
N ALA A 72 12.95 -12.02 5.96
CA ALA A 72 13.87 -12.99 5.38
C ALA A 72 15.33 -12.55 5.45
N ASN A 73 15.62 -11.31 5.86
CA ASN A 73 16.98 -10.79 5.91
C ASN A 73 17.77 -11.49 7.05
N PRO A 74 18.85 -12.24 6.74
CA PRO A 74 19.61 -12.97 7.75
C PRO A 74 20.22 -12.09 8.84
N GLY A 75 20.53 -10.83 8.52
CA GLY A 75 21.12 -9.87 9.46
C GLY A 75 20.10 -9.22 10.40
N LEU A 76 18.80 -9.35 10.13
CA LEU A 76 17.72 -8.74 10.90
C LEU A 76 16.79 -9.77 11.57
N GLY A 77 17.01 -11.07 11.33
CA GLY A 77 16.20 -12.15 11.87
C GLY A 77 16.02 -12.07 13.38
N GLY A 78 14.78 -12.19 13.85
CA GLY A 78 14.42 -12.16 15.27
C GLY A 78 14.47 -10.77 15.93
N SER A 79 14.79 -9.72 15.18
CA SER A 79 14.76 -8.34 15.70
C SER A 79 13.37 -7.70 15.57
N GLU A 80 13.15 -6.66 16.37
CA GLU A 80 11.88 -5.92 16.37
C GLU A 80 11.62 -5.19 15.05
N VAL A 81 12.68 -4.74 14.37
CA VAL A 81 12.57 -3.93 13.14
C VAL A 81 11.90 -4.69 12.00
N VAL A 82 11.85 -6.02 12.02
CA VAL A 82 11.20 -6.85 10.99
C VAL A 82 9.85 -7.43 11.44
N ALA A 83 9.32 -7.01 12.58
CA ALA A 83 8.06 -7.54 13.10
C ALA A 83 6.86 -7.31 12.17
N LEU A 84 6.82 -6.13 11.52
CA LEU A 84 5.78 -5.77 10.55
C LEU A 84 5.89 -6.60 9.26
N SER A 85 7.08 -6.73 8.69
CA SER A 85 7.28 -7.57 7.50
C SER A 85 7.03 -9.05 7.82
N ALA A 86 7.34 -9.52 9.03
CA ALA A 86 6.96 -10.86 9.46
C ALA A 86 5.43 -11.04 9.57
N ALA A 87 4.68 -9.98 9.88
CA ALA A 87 3.22 -10.00 9.82
C ALA A 87 2.70 -10.13 8.39
N VAL A 88 3.35 -9.49 7.42
CA VAL A 88 3.08 -9.66 5.99
C VAL A 88 3.26 -11.12 5.56
N ALA A 89 4.34 -11.78 6.00
CA ALA A 89 4.56 -13.20 5.71
C ALA A 89 3.45 -14.10 6.28
N ARG A 90 3.05 -13.88 7.54
CA ARG A 90 1.95 -14.63 8.17
C ARG A 90 0.63 -14.42 7.45
N TYR A 91 0.36 -13.20 7.01
CA TYR A 91 -0.82 -12.89 6.20
C TYR A 91 -0.80 -13.65 4.87
N GLY A 92 0.33 -13.62 4.16
CA GLY A 92 0.53 -14.35 2.92
C GLY A 92 0.30 -15.86 3.06
N GLN A 93 0.81 -16.46 4.13
CA GLN A 93 0.57 -17.88 4.44
C GLN A 93 -0.92 -18.17 4.68
N THR A 94 -1.61 -17.29 5.41
CA THR A 94 -3.03 -17.47 5.75
C THR A 94 -3.93 -17.34 4.52
N HIS A 95 -3.57 -16.47 3.56
CA HIS A 95 -4.38 -16.16 2.38
C HIS A 95 -3.88 -16.83 1.10
N GLY A 96 -2.78 -17.60 1.15
CA GLY A 96 -2.22 -18.29 -0.01
C GLY A 96 -1.62 -17.37 -1.07
N ILE A 97 -0.95 -16.29 -0.64
CA ILE A 97 -0.33 -15.29 -1.54
C ILE A 97 1.18 -15.54 -1.61
N PRO A 98 1.70 -16.20 -2.67
CA PRO A 98 3.08 -16.66 -2.72
C PRO A 98 4.10 -15.50 -2.65
N GLU A 99 3.81 -14.35 -3.26
CA GLU A 99 4.65 -13.16 -3.28
C GLU A 99 5.00 -12.63 -1.88
N LEU A 100 4.10 -12.82 -0.92
CA LEU A 100 4.30 -12.37 0.47
C LEU A 100 5.05 -13.40 1.32
N THR A 101 5.26 -14.61 0.79
CA THR A 101 5.86 -15.75 1.52
C THR A 101 7.18 -16.24 0.94
N ALA A 102 7.46 -15.93 -0.33
CA ALA A 102 8.77 -16.15 -0.92
C ALA A 102 9.78 -15.21 -0.24
N GLU A 103 10.86 -15.77 0.31
CA GLU A 103 11.90 -15.00 0.99
C GLU A 103 12.50 -13.91 0.09
N GLU A 104 12.85 -14.33 -1.13
CA GLU A 104 13.37 -13.49 -2.20
C GLU A 104 12.53 -13.69 -3.47
N MET A 105 12.31 -12.61 -4.21
CA MET A 105 11.62 -12.61 -5.49
C MET A 105 12.55 -12.10 -6.60
N ASP A 106 12.68 -12.88 -7.66
CA ASP A 106 13.31 -12.44 -8.90
C ASP A 106 12.33 -11.58 -9.71
N LEU A 107 12.63 -10.28 -9.81
CA LEU A 107 11.86 -9.29 -10.54
C LEU A 107 12.48 -8.96 -11.91
N SER A 108 13.66 -9.51 -12.24
CA SER A 108 14.39 -9.19 -13.48
C SER A 108 13.61 -9.53 -14.76
N GLY A 109 12.66 -10.47 -14.65
CA GLY A 109 11.75 -10.86 -15.74
C GLY A 109 10.49 -10.01 -15.91
N PHE A 110 10.27 -8.99 -15.06
CA PHE A 110 9.16 -8.04 -15.21
C PHE A 110 9.53 -6.94 -16.22
N ASP A 111 8.52 -6.36 -16.90
CA ASP A 111 8.74 -5.26 -17.85
C ASP A 111 9.41 -4.03 -17.20
N ASP A 112 9.08 -3.78 -15.93
CA ASP A 112 9.71 -2.77 -15.07
C ASP A 112 9.94 -3.36 -13.67
N PRO A 113 11.15 -3.91 -13.42
CA PRO A 113 11.49 -4.52 -12.13
C PRO A 113 11.40 -3.56 -10.94
N ARG A 114 11.67 -2.25 -11.16
CA ARG A 114 11.54 -1.25 -10.10
C ARG A 114 10.07 -1.03 -9.76
N ARG A 115 9.19 -0.93 -10.76
CA ARG A 115 7.75 -0.83 -10.51
C ARG A 115 7.20 -2.10 -9.85
N ALA A 116 7.74 -3.27 -10.16
CA ALA A 116 7.39 -4.50 -9.46
C ALA A 116 7.80 -4.45 -7.97
N ALA A 117 8.99 -3.95 -7.66
CA ALA A 117 9.42 -3.72 -6.28
C ALA A 117 8.52 -2.72 -5.53
N GLU A 118 8.15 -1.61 -6.17
CA GLU A 118 7.18 -0.64 -5.62
C GLU A 118 5.82 -1.28 -5.36
N MET A 119 5.35 -2.20 -6.22
CA MET A 119 4.10 -2.93 -5.99
C MET A 119 4.17 -3.84 -4.76
N LEU A 120 5.31 -4.51 -4.53
CA LEU A 120 5.55 -5.30 -3.31
C LEU A 120 5.57 -4.41 -2.08
N ALA A 121 6.20 -3.24 -2.16
CA ALA A 121 6.21 -2.26 -1.07
C ALA A 121 4.79 -1.74 -0.75
N PHE A 122 4.02 -1.42 -1.79
CA PHE A 122 2.64 -0.95 -1.70
C PHE A 122 1.71 -2.01 -1.10
N ALA A 123 1.77 -3.25 -1.57
CA ALA A 123 0.99 -4.35 -0.99
C ALA A 123 1.42 -4.61 0.46
N GLY A 124 2.72 -4.57 0.73
CA GLY A 124 3.29 -4.75 2.07
C GLY A 124 2.78 -3.72 3.08
N MET A 125 2.72 -2.42 2.73
CA MET A 125 2.13 -1.41 3.62
C MET A 125 0.63 -1.66 3.87
N GLY A 126 -0.07 -2.15 2.86
CA GLY A 126 -1.50 -2.40 2.94
C GLY A 126 -1.83 -3.56 3.87
N VAL A 127 -1.13 -4.68 3.68
CA VAL A 127 -1.24 -5.87 4.51
C VAL A 127 -0.78 -5.60 5.95
N ALA A 128 0.30 -4.85 6.13
CA ALA A 128 0.77 -4.44 7.46
C ALA A 128 -0.11 -3.35 8.10
N ASN A 129 -1.07 -2.80 7.35
CA ASN A 129 -1.96 -1.71 7.77
C ASN A 129 -1.20 -0.48 8.31
N THR A 130 -0.08 -0.13 7.70
CA THR A 130 0.75 1.02 8.10
C THR A 130 0.32 2.31 7.37
N PRO A 131 0.67 3.50 7.88
CA PRO A 131 0.37 4.78 7.24
C PRO A 131 1.33 5.12 6.09
N GLY A 132 1.64 4.14 5.23
CA GLY A 132 2.52 4.29 4.06
C GLY A 132 3.78 3.41 4.11
N TYR A 133 4.68 3.66 3.16
CA TYR A 133 6.05 3.16 3.15
C TYR A 133 7.03 4.27 2.74
N ILE A 134 8.29 4.14 3.15
CA ILE A 134 9.37 5.08 2.81
C ILE A 134 10.48 4.31 2.09
N GLY A 135 10.73 4.64 0.83
CA GLY A 135 11.86 4.12 0.07
C GLY A 135 13.08 5.03 0.21
N GLN A 136 14.24 4.48 0.58
CA GLN A 136 15.50 5.22 0.62
C GLN A 136 16.67 4.45 -0.01
N PRO A 137 17.68 5.11 -0.61
CA PRO A 137 18.90 4.45 -1.08
C PRO A 137 19.75 3.97 0.11
N ALA A 138 19.98 2.66 0.26
CA ALA A 138 20.75 2.07 1.36
C ALA A 138 22.22 1.77 1.02
N GLY A 139 22.62 2.03 -0.21
CA GLY A 139 23.95 1.76 -0.75
C GLY A 139 23.93 1.83 -2.27
N PRO A 140 25.09 1.66 -2.94
CA PRO A 140 25.13 1.56 -4.40
C PRO A 140 24.21 0.43 -4.88
N GLY A 141 23.20 0.76 -5.69
CA GLY A 141 22.31 -0.23 -6.27
C GLY A 141 21.28 -0.86 -5.32
N THR A 142 21.15 -0.42 -4.07
CA THR A 142 20.16 -0.98 -3.13
C THR A 142 19.18 0.08 -2.65
N GLN A 143 17.89 -0.20 -2.77
CA GLN A 143 16.82 0.56 -2.13
C GLN A 143 16.32 -0.19 -0.90
N VAL A 144 16.20 0.46 0.25
CA VAL A 144 15.51 -0.08 1.43
C VAL A 144 14.12 0.54 1.52
N TYR A 145 13.15 -0.26 1.96
CA TYR A 145 11.78 0.17 2.19
C TYR A 145 11.45 0.03 3.68
N PHE A 146 10.96 1.11 4.28
CA PHE A 146 10.52 1.16 5.67
C PHE A 146 9.00 1.27 5.77
N LEU A 147 8.42 0.65 6.79
CA LEU A 147 7.03 0.86 7.21
C LEU A 147 7.01 1.76 8.45
N PRO A 148 6.46 2.98 8.38
CA PRO A 148 6.26 3.78 9.58
C PRO A 148 5.29 3.11 10.56
N ASP A 149 5.60 3.19 11.85
CA ASP A 149 4.78 2.70 12.96
C ASP A 149 4.84 3.71 14.11
N ASP A 150 4.48 4.94 13.78
CA ASP A 150 4.55 6.08 14.69
C ASP A 150 3.28 6.94 14.55
N PRO A 151 2.59 7.28 15.66
CA PRO A 151 1.35 8.06 15.63
C PRO A 151 1.53 9.50 15.12
N LYS A 152 2.76 9.98 14.95
CA LYS A 152 3.03 11.28 14.32
C LYS A 152 2.73 11.30 12.82
N VAL A 153 2.73 10.14 12.16
CA VAL A 153 2.43 10.07 10.73
C VAL A 153 0.94 10.40 10.53
N PRO A 154 0.60 11.40 9.70
CA PRO A 154 -0.79 11.78 9.49
C PRO A 154 -1.54 10.69 8.74
N SER A 155 -2.80 10.47 9.11
CA SER A 155 -3.73 9.66 8.33
C SER A 155 -4.38 10.52 7.25
N ALA A 156 -4.39 10.02 6.01
CA ALA A 156 -5.20 10.62 4.96
C ALA A 156 -6.67 10.63 5.40
N GLN A 157 -7.34 11.77 5.23
CA GLN A 157 -8.74 11.94 5.62
C GLN A 157 -9.65 11.72 4.41
N LEU A 158 -10.88 11.27 4.67
CA LEU A 158 -11.91 11.24 3.64
C LEU A 158 -12.45 12.66 3.46
N ASP A 159 -12.28 13.20 2.25
CA ASP A 159 -12.89 14.46 1.83
C ASP A 159 -13.98 14.16 0.78
N PRO A 160 -15.28 14.37 1.10
CA PRO A 160 -16.37 14.17 0.14
C PRO A 160 -16.22 14.99 -1.15
N VAL A 161 -15.57 16.16 -1.09
CA VAL A 161 -15.37 17.03 -2.27
C VAL A 161 -14.34 16.41 -3.22
N ALA A 162 -13.22 15.91 -2.68
CA ALA A 162 -12.18 15.25 -3.47
C ALA A 162 -12.52 13.79 -3.83
N LEU A 163 -13.54 13.19 -3.19
CA LEU A 163 -13.85 11.77 -3.26
C LEU A 163 -13.90 11.21 -4.70
N PRO A 164 -14.61 11.80 -5.67
CA PRO A 164 -14.65 11.25 -7.03
C PRO A 164 -13.26 11.15 -7.68
N ARG A 165 -12.41 12.18 -7.48
CA ARG A 165 -11.04 12.19 -7.99
C ARG A 165 -10.19 11.12 -7.31
N VAL A 166 -10.28 11.02 -5.98
CA VAL A 166 -9.51 10.04 -5.18
C VAL A 166 -9.85 8.61 -5.62
N LEU A 167 -11.15 8.29 -5.74
CA LEU A 167 -11.59 6.97 -6.18
C LEU A 167 -11.11 6.63 -7.59
N MET A 168 -11.27 7.57 -8.54
CA MET A 168 -10.86 7.36 -9.94
C MET A 168 -9.35 7.16 -10.08
N THR A 169 -8.54 8.04 -9.48
CA THR A 169 -7.09 7.98 -9.56
C THR A 169 -6.56 6.72 -8.88
N GLY A 170 -7.03 6.46 -7.66
CA GLY A 170 -6.59 5.31 -6.87
C GLY A 170 -6.92 3.97 -7.53
N ALA A 171 -8.15 3.80 -8.00
CA ALA A 171 -8.58 2.56 -8.65
C ALA A 171 -7.93 2.32 -10.02
N SER A 172 -7.32 3.36 -10.61
CA SER A 172 -6.57 3.26 -11.87
C SER A 172 -5.07 2.96 -11.65
N LEU A 173 -4.58 3.01 -10.41
CA LEU A 173 -3.16 2.77 -10.10
C LEU A 173 -2.71 1.37 -10.50
N ILE A 174 -3.54 0.37 -10.16
CA ILE A 174 -3.36 -1.03 -10.51
C ILE A 174 -4.36 -1.40 -11.62
N GLY A 175 -5.64 -1.09 -11.43
CA GLY A 175 -6.67 -1.25 -12.44
C GLY A 175 -7.07 -2.70 -12.72
N TYR A 176 -6.75 -3.62 -11.80
CA TYR A 176 -7.08 -5.04 -11.86
C TYR A 176 -8.51 -5.32 -11.38
N ALA A 177 -8.91 -4.75 -10.24
CA ALA A 177 -10.25 -4.92 -9.67
C ALA A 177 -10.78 -3.62 -9.01
N PRO A 178 -11.14 -2.59 -9.81
CA PRO A 178 -11.55 -1.27 -9.30
C PRO A 178 -12.64 -1.27 -8.23
N ARG A 179 -13.56 -2.24 -8.27
CA ARG A 179 -14.58 -2.41 -7.22
C ARG A 179 -13.96 -2.73 -5.86
N GLN A 180 -12.97 -3.61 -5.81
CA GLN A 180 -12.29 -3.98 -4.56
C GLN A 180 -11.51 -2.79 -3.98
N ALA A 181 -10.91 -1.98 -4.85
CA ALA A 181 -10.23 -0.75 -4.46
C ALA A 181 -11.15 0.26 -3.76
N VAL A 182 -12.32 0.50 -4.37
CA VAL A 182 -13.35 1.39 -3.79
C VAL A 182 -13.88 0.83 -2.48
N MET A 183 -14.14 -0.48 -2.41
CA MET A 183 -14.57 -1.14 -1.17
C MET A 183 -13.54 -0.98 -0.06
N GLY A 184 -12.27 -1.23 -0.35
CA GLY A 184 -11.18 -1.10 0.61
C GLY A 184 -10.98 0.33 1.10
N TYR A 185 -11.22 1.34 0.25
CA TYR A 185 -11.20 2.74 0.67
C TYR A 185 -12.27 3.04 1.73
N PHE A 186 -13.53 2.67 1.47
CA PHE A 186 -14.60 2.92 2.43
C PHE A 186 -14.42 2.10 3.72
N GLU A 187 -13.94 0.86 3.63
CA GLU A 187 -13.58 0.05 4.81
C GLU A 187 -12.47 0.71 5.65
N ARG A 188 -11.41 1.22 5.01
CA ARG A 188 -10.31 1.93 5.70
C ARG A 188 -10.80 3.16 6.46
N HIS A 189 -11.82 3.84 5.95
CA HIS A 189 -12.42 5.01 6.58
C HIS A 189 -13.62 4.68 7.50
N GLY A 190 -13.96 3.40 7.68
CA GLY A 190 -15.09 2.99 8.51
C GLY A 190 -16.45 3.44 7.98
N VAL A 191 -16.56 3.67 6.66
CA VAL A 191 -17.79 4.11 6.00
C VAL A 191 -18.66 2.89 5.69
N PRO A 192 -19.89 2.80 6.22
CA PRO A 192 -20.82 1.73 5.88
C PRO A 192 -21.10 1.72 4.39
N GLN A 193 -21.08 0.52 3.78
CA GLN A 193 -21.30 0.36 2.36
C GLN A 193 -22.11 -0.89 2.04
N ARG A 194 -22.82 -0.85 0.92
CA ARG A 194 -23.60 -1.96 0.37
C ARG A 194 -23.44 -2.05 -1.14
N VAL A 195 -23.53 -3.28 -1.66
CA VAL A 195 -23.47 -3.56 -3.08
C VAL A 195 -24.89 -3.82 -3.59
N GLU A 196 -25.28 -3.09 -4.63
CA GLU A 196 -26.58 -3.21 -5.28
C GLU A 196 -26.37 -3.38 -6.79
N GLY A 197 -26.35 -4.64 -7.25
CA GLY A 197 -26.06 -4.96 -8.64
C GLY A 197 -24.70 -4.45 -9.10
N ASP A 198 -24.69 -3.58 -10.10
CA ASP A 198 -23.47 -2.96 -10.63
C ASP A 198 -23.03 -1.72 -9.83
N ARG A 199 -23.69 -1.37 -8.72
CA ARG A 199 -23.39 -0.21 -7.89
C ARG A 199 -22.82 -0.58 -6.52
N LEU A 200 -22.05 0.35 -5.97
CA LEU A 200 -21.64 0.39 -4.58
C LEU A 200 -22.15 1.69 -3.99
N ILE A 201 -22.87 1.59 -2.86
CA ILE A 201 -23.41 2.75 -2.16
C ILE A 201 -22.76 2.83 -0.79
N ALA A 202 -22.13 3.96 -0.49
CA ALA A 202 -21.43 4.22 0.77
C ALA A 202 -22.07 5.41 1.49
N ASP A 203 -22.44 5.23 2.75
CA ASP A 203 -23.16 6.23 3.55
C ASP A 203 -22.12 7.14 4.26
N LEU A 204 -21.87 8.32 3.68
CA LEU A 204 -20.80 9.21 4.11
C LEU A 204 -21.11 9.87 5.48
N PRO A 205 -20.07 10.20 6.27
CA PRO A 205 -20.25 10.84 7.59
C PRO A 205 -20.99 12.19 7.55
N THR A 206 -21.04 12.84 6.40
CA THR A 206 -21.74 14.13 6.20
C THR A 206 -23.25 13.99 6.06
N GLY A 207 -23.79 12.77 6.06
CA GLY A 207 -25.21 12.48 5.84
C GLY A 207 -25.60 12.34 4.37
N ASN A 208 -24.65 12.42 3.43
CA ASN A 208 -24.86 12.11 2.02
C ASN A 208 -24.45 10.66 1.73
N ALA A 209 -24.85 10.10 0.59
CA ALA A 209 -24.36 8.83 0.09
C ALA A 209 -23.50 9.03 -1.16
N ALA A 210 -22.41 8.26 -1.28
CA ALA A 210 -21.65 8.12 -2.50
C ALA A 210 -22.15 6.88 -3.25
N VAL A 211 -22.58 7.05 -4.50
CA VAL A 211 -23.01 5.97 -5.40
C VAL A 211 -21.97 5.81 -6.49
N VAL A 212 -21.24 4.71 -6.47
CA VAL A 212 -20.23 4.35 -7.47
C VAL A 212 -20.82 3.28 -8.37
N SER A 213 -20.95 3.59 -9.67
CA SER A 213 -21.42 2.65 -10.68
C SER A 213 -20.26 2.05 -11.43
N PHE A 214 -20.33 0.75 -11.70
CA PHE A 214 -19.31 0.03 -12.47
C PHE A 214 -19.85 -0.43 -13.82
N ASP A 215 -19.05 -0.35 -14.87
CA ASP A 215 -19.42 -0.85 -16.18
C ASP A 215 -19.40 -2.39 -16.26
N ARG A 216 -19.76 -2.95 -17.42
CA ARG A 216 -19.83 -4.41 -17.64
C ARG A 216 -18.49 -5.12 -17.49
N ILE A 217 -17.38 -4.40 -17.55
CA ILE A 217 -16.03 -4.95 -17.40
C ILE A 217 -15.41 -4.56 -16.06
N GLY A 218 -16.21 -4.02 -15.13
CA GLY A 218 -15.82 -3.75 -13.74
C GLY A 218 -15.08 -2.44 -13.50
N ARG A 219 -15.02 -1.53 -14.49
CA ARG A 219 -14.40 -0.20 -14.32
C ARG A 219 -15.38 0.77 -13.72
N ILE A 220 -14.88 1.80 -13.03
CA ILE A 220 -15.74 2.88 -12.55
C ILE A 220 -16.32 3.64 -13.76
N GLY A 221 -17.65 3.63 -13.88
CA GLY A 221 -18.37 4.33 -14.95
C GLY A 221 -18.93 5.67 -14.51
N ASP A 222 -19.36 5.80 -13.26
CA ASP A 222 -19.90 7.04 -12.70
C ASP A 222 -19.75 7.09 -11.17
N ILE A 223 -19.63 8.30 -10.62
CA ILE A 223 -19.60 8.55 -9.17
C ILE A 223 -20.53 9.73 -8.86
N GLN A 224 -21.56 9.47 -8.07
CA GLN A 224 -22.55 10.47 -7.67
C GLN A 224 -22.56 10.67 -6.15
N LEU A 225 -22.70 11.92 -5.72
CA LEU A 225 -22.99 12.26 -4.33
C LEU A 225 -24.47 12.63 -4.23
N THR A 226 -25.23 11.85 -3.46
CA THR A 226 -26.67 12.06 -3.27
C THR A 226 -26.95 12.46 -1.83
N VAL A 227 -27.93 13.32 -1.60
CA VAL A 227 -28.43 13.60 -0.24
C VAL A 227 -29.12 12.33 0.27
N SER A 228 -28.77 11.85 1.46
CA SER A 228 -29.53 10.74 2.07
C SER A 228 -30.89 11.28 2.48
N GLY A 229 -31.96 10.61 2.05
CA GLY A 229 -33.33 10.95 2.43
C GLY A 229 -33.65 10.62 3.89
#